data_AF-A0A4Q9ENS0-F1
#
_entry.id   AF-A0A4Q9ENS0-F1
#
_cell.length_a   1.000
_cell.length_b   1.000
_cell.length_c   1.000
_cell.angle_alpha   90.00
_cell.angle_beta   90.00
_cell.angle_gamma   90.00
#
_symmetry.space_group_name_H-M   'P 1'
#
loop_
_entity.id
_entity.type
_entity.pdbx_description
1 polymer ?
#
loop_
_entity_poly.entity_id
_entity_poly.type
_entity_poly.pdbx_seq_one_letter_code
_entity_poly.pdbx_strand_id
1 'polypeptide(L)'
;MEKILYFEKKLKSHTENDESIDQLSIRIDELKKNVNDDMKMDFHEYIQYRYNNYSHSTEIYVTDILITTFSFLTATLFFYISFILKRKAPLILTREKQLFITWIKGRAYVARYSQIGVFETKINVSLILYSLDKQHKIIKKLFPLHTSRTILFSSEKKRKDILSFITKYMVWGQSAVASIDYERDTPFYLRRDKKPNDFEQQVNDVLAALDKLDSPRELNMLTDKKGV
;
A
#
# COMPACT_ATOMS: atom_id res chain seq x y z
N MET A 1 37.76 17.16 14.29
CA MET A 1 37.55 18.53 13.77
C MET A 1 36.70 18.57 12.50
N GLU A 2 37.02 17.86 11.41
CA GLU A 2 36.25 17.97 10.15
C GLU A 2 34.76 17.59 10.23
N LYS A 3 34.39 16.58 11.02
CA LYS A 3 32.99 16.15 11.12
C LYS A 3 32.09 17.19 11.80
N ILE A 4 32.60 17.91 12.80
CA ILE A 4 31.84 18.95 13.52
C ILE A 4 31.66 20.18 12.63
N LEU A 5 32.71 20.59 11.92
CA LEU A 5 32.65 21.71 10.97
C LEU A 5 31.67 21.42 9.80
N TYR A 6 31.59 20.17 9.36
CA TYR A 6 30.63 19.72 8.36
C TYR A 6 29.18 19.77 8.87
N PHE A 7 28.94 19.39 10.13
CA PHE A 7 27.63 19.51 10.76
C PHE A 7 27.22 20.98 10.96
N GLU A 8 28.11 21.84 11.44
CA GLU A 8 27.87 23.29 11.58
C GLU A 8 27.52 23.94 10.23
N LYS A 9 28.28 23.63 9.18
CA LYS A 9 28.07 24.21 7.84
C LYS A 9 26.76 23.74 7.20
N LYS A 10 26.39 22.48 7.44
CA LYS A 10 25.13 21.90 6.95
C LYS A 10 23.93 22.43 7.74
N LEU A 11 24.07 22.68 9.04
CA LEU A 11 23.03 23.26 9.90
C LEU A 11 22.78 24.74 9.57
N LYS A 12 23.83 25.56 9.39
CA LYS A 12 23.69 26.97 8.95
C LYS A 12 22.97 27.14 7.61
N SER A 13 22.99 26.12 6.75
CA SER A 13 22.32 26.16 5.45
C SER A 13 20.81 25.83 5.51
N HIS A 14 20.28 25.42 6.66
CA HIS A 14 18.89 24.93 6.79
C HIS A 14 18.04 25.70 7.82
N THR A 15 18.56 26.69 8.53
CA THR A 15 17.82 27.48 9.54
C THR A 15 17.79 28.96 9.19
N GLU A 16 16.62 29.47 8.83
CA GLU A 16 16.38 30.84 8.32
C GLU A 16 15.87 31.81 9.41
N ASN A 17 16.18 31.57 10.70
CA ASN A 17 15.65 32.39 11.80
C ASN A 17 16.73 32.67 12.87
N ASP A 18 17.05 33.95 13.09
CA ASP A 18 18.17 34.42 13.95
C ASP A 18 18.02 33.96 15.42
N GLU A 19 16.78 33.93 15.93
CA GLU A 19 16.45 33.46 17.28
C GLU A 19 16.73 31.95 17.47
N SER A 20 16.64 31.16 16.40
CA SER A 20 17.00 29.73 16.44
C SER A 20 18.51 29.53 16.43
N ILE A 21 19.27 30.43 15.78
CA ILE A 21 20.74 30.37 15.71
C ILE A 21 21.33 30.73 17.06
N ASP A 22 20.80 31.77 17.73
CA ASP A 22 21.27 32.21 19.04
C ASP A 22 21.05 31.12 20.11
N GLN A 23 19.83 30.55 20.16
CA GLN A 23 19.56 29.41 21.04
C GLN A 23 20.42 28.18 20.74
N LEU A 24 20.69 27.88 19.47
CA LEU A 24 21.58 26.77 19.09
C LEU A 24 23.03 27.05 19.48
N SER A 25 23.50 28.29 19.39
CA SER A 25 24.86 28.67 19.79
C SER A 25 25.09 28.51 21.29
N ILE A 26 24.12 28.93 22.11
CA ILE A 26 24.11 28.75 23.56
C ILE A 26 24.17 27.26 23.91
N ARG A 27 23.38 26.42 23.22
CA ARG A 27 23.40 24.96 23.41
C ARG A 27 24.73 24.31 23.06
N ILE A 28 25.38 24.79 22.00
CA ILE A 28 26.70 24.28 21.57
C ILE A 28 27.77 24.64 22.59
N ASP A 29 27.73 25.85 23.16
CA ASP A 29 28.71 26.28 24.17
C ASP A 29 28.50 25.59 25.53
N GLU A 30 27.25 25.33 25.93
CA GLU A 30 26.95 24.47 27.10
C GLU A 30 27.47 23.04 26.91
N LEU A 31 27.34 22.49 25.69
CA LEU A 31 27.88 21.18 25.35
C LEU A 31 29.40 21.16 25.42
N LYS A 32 30.09 22.15 24.82
CA LYS A 32 31.56 22.25 24.85
C LYS A 32 32.13 22.33 26.27
N LYS A 33 31.39 22.92 27.21
CA LYS A 33 31.80 23.01 28.61
C LYS A 33 31.82 21.66 29.34
N ASN A 34 31.04 20.69 28.88
CA ASN A 34 30.81 19.41 29.54
C ASN A 34 31.34 18.19 28.75
N VAL A 35 32.03 18.43 27.63
CA VAL A 35 32.68 17.42 26.80
C VAL A 35 34.18 17.42 27.11
N ASN A 36 34.83 16.26 27.06
CA ASN A 36 36.28 16.12 27.27
C ASN A 36 37.08 17.01 26.29
N ASP A 37 38.34 17.34 26.63
CA ASP A 37 39.22 18.24 25.88
C ASP A 37 39.40 17.87 24.38
N ASP A 38 39.11 16.61 24.02
CA ASP A 38 39.15 16.12 22.65
C ASP A 38 37.86 16.34 21.83
N MET A 39 36.87 17.02 22.41
CA MET A 39 35.52 17.25 21.87
C MET A 39 34.81 15.95 21.48
N LYS A 40 35.09 14.84 22.18
CA LYS A 40 34.40 13.56 22.00
C LYS A 40 33.67 13.18 23.27
N MET A 41 32.53 12.54 23.07
CA MET A 41 31.69 12.03 24.14
C MET A 41 31.22 10.65 23.69
N ASP A 42 31.39 9.65 24.56
CA ASP A 42 30.82 8.33 24.32
C ASP A 42 29.29 8.38 24.39
N PHE A 43 28.61 7.40 23.77
CA PHE A 43 27.15 7.34 23.79
C PHE A 43 26.60 7.26 25.22
N HIS A 44 27.26 6.54 26.13
CA HIS A 44 26.85 6.48 27.52
C HIS A 44 26.97 7.85 28.20
N GLU A 45 28.09 8.54 28.00
CA GLU A 45 28.35 9.88 28.55
C GLU A 45 27.34 10.91 28.02
N TYR A 46 26.94 10.80 26.76
CA TYR A 46 25.92 11.65 26.15
C TYR A 46 24.55 11.47 26.79
N ILE A 47 24.13 10.23 27.02
CA ILE A 47 22.85 9.93 27.67
C ILE A 47 22.84 10.46 29.10
N GLN A 48 23.93 10.29 29.85
CA GLN A 48 24.07 10.83 31.20
C GLN A 48 23.99 12.36 31.19
N TYR A 49 24.73 13.02 30.29
CA TYR A 49 24.70 14.47 30.16
C TYR A 49 23.29 15.00 29.85
N ARG A 50 22.63 14.41 28.83
CA ARG A 50 21.31 14.83 28.34
C ARG A 50 20.21 14.72 29.40
N TYR A 51 20.22 13.66 30.20
CA TYR A 51 19.17 13.40 31.18
C TYR A 51 19.48 13.83 32.61
N ASN A 52 20.74 14.09 32.97
CA ASN A 52 21.10 14.51 34.33
C ASN A 52 21.68 15.93 34.42
N ASN A 53 22.46 16.38 33.44
CA ASN A 53 23.26 17.61 33.54
C ASN A 53 22.72 18.78 32.70
N TYR A 54 21.78 18.52 31.78
CA TYR A 54 21.21 19.55 30.91
C TYR A 54 20.10 20.36 31.62
N SER A 55 20.03 21.67 31.36
CA SER A 55 19.11 22.59 32.05
C SER A 55 17.63 22.23 31.90
N HIS A 56 17.25 21.57 30.79
CA HIS A 56 15.90 21.09 30.51
C HIS A 56 15.81 19.55 30.55
N SER A 57 16.68 18.89 31.31
CA SER A 57 16.80 17.43 31.33
C SER A 57 15.48 16.70 31.61
N THR A 58 14.69 17.20 32.57
CA THR A 58 13.38 16.62 32.93
C THR A 58 12.35 16.74 31.79
N GLU A 59 12.27 17.89 31.13
CA GLU A 59 11.34 18.11 30.02
C GLU A 59 11.73 17.24 28.81
N ILE A 60 13.03 17.14 28.51
CA ILE A 60 13.55 16.28 27.45
C ILE A 60 13.29 14.82 27.77
N TYR A 61 13.49 14.38 29.01
CA TYR A 61 13.22 13.01 29.44
C TYR A 61 11.74 12.64 29.25
N VAL A 62 10.82 13.49 29.73
CA VAL A 62 9.38 13.26 29.56
C VAL A 62 8.98 13.26 28.08
N THR A 63 9.50 14.21 27.29
CA THR A 63 9.23 14.30 25.84
C THR A 63 9.75 13.08 25.09
N ASP A 64 10.96 12.64 25.38
CA ASP A 64 11.57 11.46 24.75
C ASP A 64 10.79 10.18 25.10
N ILE A 65 10.32 10.03 26.35
CA ILE A 65 9.43 8.92 26.76
C ILE A 65 8.12 8.94 25.98
N LEU A 66 7.48 10.11 25.87
CA LEU A 66 6.21 10.24 25.16
C LEU A 66 6.35 9.90 23.68
N ILE A 67 7.37 10.44 23.01
CA ILE A 67 7.65 10.16 21.59
C ILE A 67 7.98 8.69 21.39
N THR A 68 8.82 8.11 22.24
CA THR A 68 9.21 6.69 22.14
C THR A 68 8.00 5.78 22.33
N THR A 69 7.18 6.06 23.35
CA THR A 69 5.96 5.28 23.65
C THR A 69 4.95 5.39 22.51
N PHE A 70 4.71 6.60 22.02
CA PHE A 70 3.81 6.84 20.89
C PHE A 70 4.31 6.15 19.60
N SER A 71 5.61 6.22 19.33
CA SER A 71 6.23 5.55 18.19
C SER A 71 6.11 4.02 18.29
N PHE A 72 6.29 3.47 19.50
CA PHE A 72 6.13 2.02 19.71
C PHE A 72 4.68 1.57 19.56
N LEU A 73 3.73 2.35 20.09
CA LEU A 73 2.30 2.07 19.97
C LEU A 73 1.84 2.13 18.50
N THR A 74 2.27 3.16 17.77
CA THR A 74 1.96 3.30 16.34
C THR A 74 2.60 2.19 15.53
N ALA A 75 3.88 1.87 15.75
CA ALA A 75 4.56 0.77 15.07
C ALA A 75 3.86 -0.58 15.31
N THR A 76 3.46 -0.86 16.56
CA THR A 76 2.72 -2.08 16.92
C THR A 76 1.35 -2.11 16.24
N LEU A 77 0.65 -0.98 16.18
CA LEU A 77 -0.63 -0.86 15.48
C LEU A 77 -0.48 -1.11 13.97
N PHE A 78 0.51 -0.50 13.31
CA PHE A 78 0.78 -0.71 11.88
C PHE A 78 1.19 -2.16 11.59
N PHE A 79 1.98 -2.76 12.48
CA PHE A 79 2.36 -4.16 12.40
C PHE A 79 1.13 -5.07 12.52
N TYR A 80 0.25 -4.83 13.49
CA TYR A 80 -1.00 -5.56 13.68
C TYR A 80 -1.95 -5.41 12.47
N ILE A 81 -2.11 -4.19 11.94
CA ILE A 81 -2.89 -3.94 10.73
C ILE A 81 -2.33 -4.73 9.55
N SER A 82 -1.01 -4.85 9.44
CA SER A 82 -0.35 -5.63 8.37
C SER A 82 -0.72 -7.12 8.39
N PHE A 83 -1.06 -7.69 9.56
CA PHE A 83 -1.59 -9.06 9.67
C PHE A 83 -3.07 -9.19 9.28
N ILE A 84 -3.87 -8.15 9.52
CA ILE A 84 -5.29 -8.11 9.13
C ILE A 84 -5.44 -7.95 7.62
N LEU A 85 -4.59 -7.12 7.01
CA LEU A 85 -4.60 -6.85 5.58
C LEU A 85 -4.14 -8.08 4.79
N LYS A 86 -5.10 -8.75 4.15
CA LYS A 86 -4.82 -9.85 3.23
C LYS A 86 -4.52 -9.32 1.85
N ARG A 87 -3.49 -9.85 1.20
CA ARG A 87 -3.27 -9.72 -0.24
C ARG A 87 -4.51 -10.21 -0.97
N LYS A 88 -5.11 -9.33 -1.76
CA LYS A 88 -6.17 -9.73 -2.69
C LYS A 88 -5.62 -10.79 -3.64
N ALA A 89 -6.46 -11.72 -4.06
CA ALA A 89 -6.03 -12.75 -5.01
C ALA A 89 -5.52 -12.14 -6.32
N PRO A 90 -4.61 -12.84 -7.02
CA PRO A 90 -4.27 -12.46 -8.38
C PRO A 90 -5.54 -12.47 -9.26
N LEU A 91 -5.56 -11.57 -10.23
CA LEU A 91 -6.54 -11.60 -11.31
C LEU A 91 -5.97 -12.49 -12.42
N ILE A 92 -6.63 -13.61 -12.65
CA ILE A 92 -6.25 -14.59 -13.66
C ILE A 92 -7.02 -14.28 -14.94
N LEU A 93 -6.29 -14.20 -16.05
CA LEU A 93 -6.81 -13.89 -17.37
C LEU A 93 -6.69 -15.14 -18.24
N THR A 94 -7.78 -15.89 -18.42
CA THR A 94 -7.76 -17.10 -19.25
C THR A 94 -8.36 -16.79 -20.62
N ARG A 95 -7.54 -16.81 -21.67
CA ARG A 95 -7.99 -16.54 -23.04
C ARG A 95 -8.86 -17.66 -23.60
N GLU A 96 -8.53 -18.92 -23.33
CA GLU A 96 -9.27 -20.09 -23.84
C GLU A 96 -10.76 -20.05 -23.50
N LYS A 97 -11.06 -19.63 -22.27
CA LYS A 97 -12.43 -19.49 -21.76
C LYS A 97 -12.98 -18.06 -21.92
N GLN A 98 -12.15 -17.10 -22.33
CA GLN A 98 -12.45 -15.66 -22.37
C GLN A 98 -13.00 -15.12 -21.03
N LEU A 99 -12.33 -15.50 -19.94
CA LEU A 99 -12.74 -15.19 -18.56
C LEU A 99 -11.69 -14.39 -17.81
N PHE A 100 -12.18 -13.48 -16.98
CA PHE A 100 -11.46 -12.87 -15.87
C PHE A 100 -11.89 -13.59 -14.60
N ILE A 101 -10.94 -14.16 -13.87
CA ILE A 101 -11.23 -14.93 -12.65
C ILE A 101 -10.36 -14.42 -11.49
N THR A 102 -10.96 -14.24 -10.33
CA THR A 102 -10.23 -13.96 -9.09
C THR A 102 -10.99 -14.54 -7.89
N TRP A 103 -10.41 -14.47 -6.69
CA TRP A 103 -11.11 -14.87 -5.47
C TRP A 103 -10.90 -13.85 -4.35
N ILE A 104 -11.94 -13.60 -3.55
CA ILE A 104 -11.85 -12.69 -2.41
C ILE A 104 -12.63 -13.28 -1.25
N LYS A 105 -11.99 -13.38 -0.08
CA LYS A 105 -12.56 -13.88 1.17
C LYS A 105 -13.28 -15.23 0.99
N GLY A 106 -12.67 -16.15 0.21
CA GLY A 106 -13.21 -17.48 -0.04
C GLY A 106 -14.38 -17.55 -1.05
N ARG A 107 -14.59 -16.51 -1.87
CA ARG A 107 -15.57 -16.52 -2.96
C ARG A 107 -14.87 -16.34 -4.30
N ALA A 108 -15.31 -17.06 -5.33
CA ALA A 108 -14.86 -16.88 -6.70
C ALA A 108 -15.62 -15.73 -7.37
N TYR A 109 -14.89 -14.89 -8.08
CA TYR A 109 -15.42 -13.78 -8.87
C TYR A 109 -15.02 -13.97 -10.33
N VAL A 110 -15.98 -13.84 -11.24
CA VAL A 110 -15.84 -14.14 -12.66
C VAL A 110 -16.47 -13.02 -13.49
N ALA A 111 -15.85 -12.70 -14.62
CA ALA A 111 -16.48 -11.93 -15.69
C ALA A 111 -16.05 -12.47 -17.07
N ARG A 112 -16.98 -12.53 -18.02
CA ARG A 112 -16.67 -12.78 -19.44
C ARG A 112 -16.06 -11.53 -20.08
N TYR A 113 -15.27 -11.71 -21.14
CA TYR A 113 -14.68 -10.59 -21.89
C TYR A 113 -15.73 -9.62 -22.43
N SER A 114 -16.90 -10.11 -22.84
CA SER A 114 -18.01 -9.29 -23.35
C SER A 114 -18.76 -8.51 -22.27
N GLN A 115 -18.65 -8.91 -21.01
CA GLN A 115 -19.42 -8.38 -19.87
C GLN A 115 -18.55 -7.54 -18.92
N ILE A 116 -17.28 -7.35 -19.23
CA ILE A 116 -16.37 -6.66 -18.32
C ILE A 116 -16.61 -5.15 -18.31
N GLY A 117 -17.00 -4.64 -17.15
CA GLY A 117 -17.07 -3.21 -16.90
C GLY A 117 -15.74 -2.66 -16.42
N VAL A 118 -15.29 -1.55 -16.97
CA VAL A 118 -14.12 -0.80 -16.50
C VAL A 118 -14.59 0.45 -15.77
N PHE A 119 -14.15 0.60 -14.52
CA PHE A 119 -14.42 1.78 -13.72
C PHE A 119 -13.12 2.53 -13.45
N GLU A 120 -12.95 3.69 -14.09
CA GLU A 120 -11.79 4.55 -13.86
C GLU A 120 -12.12 5.61 -12.79
N THR A 121 -11.28 5.67 -11.76
CA THR A 121 -11.23 6.77 -10.79
C THR A 121 -9.93 7.53 -10.97
N LYS A 122 -9.87 8.80 -10.51
CA LYS A 122 -8.64 9.62 -10.54
C LYS A 122 -7.41 8.91 -9.95
N ILE A 123 -7.63 7.98 -9.03
CA ILE A 123 -6.58 7.26 -8.29
C ILE A 123 -6.30 5.87 -8.88
N ASN A 124 -7.32 5.11 -9.34
CA ASN A 124 -7.16 3.71 -9.75
C ASN A 124 -8.12 3.32 -10.89
N VAL A 125 -7.75 2.30 -11.66
CA VAL A 125 -8.67 1.60 -12.58
C VAL A 125 -9.17 0.33 -11.88
N SER A 126 -10.47 0.07 -11.92
CA SER A 126 -11.07 -1.14 -11.35
C SER A 126 -11.87 -1.89 -12.40
N LEU A 127 -11.89 -3.21 -12.31
CA LEU A 127 -12.72 -4.09 -13.14
C LEU A 127 -13.94 -4.54 -12.34
N ILE A 128 -15.09 -4.60 -12.99
CA ILE A 128 -16.32 -5.13 -12.40
C ILE A 128 -16.34 -6.64 -12.61
N LEU A 129 -16.40 -7.39 -11.52
CA LEU A 129 -16.48 -8.85 -11.51
C LEU A 129 -17.75 -9.30 -10.76
N TYR A 130 -18.26 -10.47 -11.13
CA TYR A 130 -19.52 -11.01 -10.61
C TYR A 130 -19.28 -12.26 -9.76
N SER A 131 -20.09 -12.45 -8.73
CA SER A 131 -20.09 -13.65 -7.87
C SER A 131 -21.54 -13.94 -7.49
N LEU A 132 -21.80 -15.13 -6.95
CA LEU A 132 -23.07 -15.43 -6.30
C LEU A 132 -22.98 -15.18 -4.79
N ASP A 133 -24.01 -14.59 -4.20
CA ASP A 133 -24.18 -14.55 -2.75
C ASP A 133 -24.76 -15.88 -2.23
N LYS A 134 -24.80 -16.07 -0.91
CA LYS A 134 -25.40 -17.26 -0.27
C LYS A 134 -26.85 -17.53 -0.69
N GLN A 135 -27.54 -16.52 -1.20
CA GLN A 135 -28.92 -16.57 -1.68
C GLN A 135 -29.00 -16.80 -3.21
N HIS A 136 -27.91 -17.21 -3.86
CA HIS A 136 -27.83 -17.41 -5.32
C HIS A 136 -28.16 -16.16 -6.14
N LYS A 137 -28.00 -14.97 -5.55
CA LYS A 137 -28.14 -13.68 -6.24
C LYS A 137 -26.79 -13.21 -6.74
N ILE A 138 -26.76 -12.64 -7.95
CA ILE A 138 -25.54 -12.08 -8.52
C ILE A 138 -25.16 -10.81 -7.76
N ILE A 139 -23.90 -10.77 -7.31
CA ILE A 139 -23.28 -9.62 -6.67
C ILE A 139 -22.14 -9.11 -7.55
N LYS A 140 -22.08 -7.78 -7.71
CA LYS A 140 -20.98 -7.11 -8.40
C LYS A 140 -19.91 -6.66 -7.40
N LYS A 141 -18.65 -6.73 -7.80
CA LYS A 141 -17.52 -6.24 -7.01
C LYS A 141 -16.52 -5.52 -7.90
N LEU A 142 -16.11 -4.33 -7.48
CA LEU A 142 -15.00 -3.61 -8.10
C LEU A 142 -13.67 -4.19 -7.61
N PHE A 143 -12.89 -4.72 -8.54
CA PHE A 143 -11.53 -5.21 -8.32
C PHE A 143 -10.53 -4.13 -8.78
N PRO A 144 -9.86 -3.43 -7.85
CA PRO A 144 -8.90 -2.40 -8.23
C PRO A 144 -7.64 -3.05 -8.83
N LEU A 145 -7.22 -2.56 -9.99
CA LEU A 145 -5.96 -2.91 -10.62
C LEU A 145 -4.85 -2.06 -10.01
N HIS A 146 -3.91 -2.72 -9.33
CA HIS A 146 -2.72 -2.06 -8.81
C HIS A 146 -1.82 -1.64 -9.98
N THR A 147 -1.47 -0.36 -10.05
CA THR A 147 -0.64 0.18 -11.14
C THR A 147 0.84 0.28 -10.79
N SER A 148 1.16 0.17 -9.50
CA SER A 148 2.52 0.14 -8.97
C SER A 148 2.58 -0.72 -7.71
N ARG A 149 3.81 -1.07 -7.29
CA ARG A 149 4.08 -1.80 -6.04
C ARG A 149 3.61 -1.01 -4.80
N THR A 150 3.54 0.32 -4.89
CA THR A 150 3.00 1.20 -3.87
C THR A 150 1.50 1.42 -4.06
N ILE A 151 0.72 1.17 -3.01
CA ILE A 151 -0.76 1.16 -3.05
C ILE A 151 -1.36 2.56 -3.34
N LEU A 152 -0.60 3.64 -3.13
CA LEU A 152 -1.14 4.99 -2.96
C LEU A 152 -1.06 5.92 -4.18
N PHE A 153 -0.21 5.65 -5.17
CA PHE A 153 0.02 6.60 -6.28
C PHE A 153 0.08 5.94 -7.66
N SER A 154 -0.92 6.24 -8.48
CA SER A 154 -1.00 5.82 -9.88
C SER A 154 -1.05 7.04 -10.80
N SER A 155 -0.03 7.22 -11.65
CA SER A 155 -0.08 8.21 -12.74
C SER A 155 -1.09 7.78 -13.80
N GLU A 156 -1.71 8.73 -14.49
CA GLU A 156 -2.62 8.46 -15.62
C GLU A 156 -1.98 7.58 -16.70
N LYS A 157 -0.71 7.85 -17.04
CA LYS A 157 0.04 7.04 -18.00
C LYS A 157 0.04 5.55 -17.60
N LYS A 158 0.45 5.24 -16.37
CA LYS A 158 0.42 3.86 -15.83
C LYS A 158 -0.98 3.24 -15.87
N ARG A 159 -2.06 3.99 -15.63
CA ARG A 159 -3.43 3.47 -15.75
C ARG A 159 -3.76 3.06 -17.18
N LYS A 160 -3.46 3.93 -18.16
CA LYS A 160 -3.67 3.66 -19.58
C LYS A 160 -2.81 2.52 -20.09
N ASP A 161 -1.55 2.43 -19.66
CA ASP A 161 -0.64 1.35 -20.02
C ASP A 161 -1.18 -0.02 -19.59
N ILE A 162 -1.79 -0.10 -18.41
CA ILE A 162 -2.40 -1.34 -17.91
C ILE A 162 -3.62 -1.72 -18.69
N LEU A 163 -4.49 -0.74 -18.98
CA LEU A 163 -5.67 -1.01 -19.77
C LEU A 163 -5.27 -1.45 -21.17
N SER A 164 -4.27 -0.81 -21.78
CA SER A 164 -3.70 -1.19 -23.07
C SER A 164 -3.07 -2.59 -23.03
N PHE A 165 -2.37 -2.94 -21.95
CA PHE A 165 -1.83 -4.28 -21.75
C PHE A 165 -2.95 -5.33 -21.74
N ILE A 166 -4.01 -5.09 -20.96
CA ILE A 166 -5.15 -6.01 -20.86
C ILE A 166 -5.86 -6.13 -22.22
N THR A 167 -6.12 -5.02 -22.90
CA THR A 167 -6.81 -5.06 -24.20
C THR A 167 -5.95 -5.73 -25.29
N LYS A 168 -4.64 -5.49 -25.32
CA LYS A 168 -3.73 -6.20 -26.22
C LYS A 168 -3.74 -7.70 -25.94
N TYR A 169 -3.70 -8.10 -24.67
CA TYR A 169 -3.80 -9.51 -24.28
C TYR A 169 -5.14 -10.13 -24.71
N MET A 170 -6.25 -9.41 -24.54
CA MET A 170 -7.57 -9.90 -24.95
C MET A 170 -7.66 -10.15 -26.46
N VAL A 171 -7.12 -9.24 -27.27
CA VAL A 171 -7.24 -9.32 -28.74
C VAL A 171 -6.20 -10.26 -29.34
N TRP A 172 -4.92 -10.09 -28.97
CA TRP A 172 -3.79 -10.76 -29.63
C TRP A 172 -3.22 -11.94 -28.83
N GLY A 173 -3.65 -12.11 -27.57
CA GLY A 173 -3.18 -13.17 -26.69
C GLY A 173 -1.85 -12.88 -26.00
N GLN A 174 -1.34 -13.89 -25.30
CA GLN A 174 -0.14 -13.79 -24.47
C GLN A 174 1.09 -13.40 -25.28
N SER A 175 1.30 -14.03 -26.45
CA SER A 175 2.48 -13.83 -27.30
C SER A 175 2.69 -12.39 -27.76
N ALA A 176 1.64 -11.58 -27.81
CA ALA A 176 1.72 -10.16 -28.18
C ALA A 176 2.14 -9.24 -27.03
N VAL A 177 2.15 -9.76 -25.80
CA VAL A 177 2.30 -8.96 -24.59
C VAL A 177 3.48 -9.44 -23.73
N ALA A 178 3.71 -10.75 -23.67
CA ALA A 178 4.82 -11.35 -22.97
C ALA A 178 5.26 -12.66 -23.65
N SER A 179 6.58 -12.90 -23.68
CA SER A 179 7.15 -14.14 -24.21
C SER A 179 7.04 -15.32 -23.24
N ILE A 180 6.77 -15.04 -21.96
CA ILE A 180 6.65 -16.02 -20.87
C ILE A 180 5.35 -15.83 -20.10
N ASP A 181 5.04 -16.76 -19.20
CA ASP A 181 3.98 -16.60 -18.20
C ASP A 181 4.25 -15.38 -17.34
N TYR A 182 3.43 -14.35 -17.57
CA TYR A 182 3.61 -13.04 -16.95
C TYR A 182 2.77 -12.94 -15.69
N GLU A 183 3.45 -12.93 -14.54
CA GLU A 183 2.86 -12.50 -13.28
C GLU A 183 3.27 -11.06 -12.99
N ARG A 184 2.29 -10.22 -12.69
CA ARG A 184 2.56 -8.83 -12.35
C ARG A 184 3.04 -8.71 -10.91
N ASP A 185 4.03 -7.86 -10.70
CA ASP A 185 4.54 -7.51 -9.38
C ASP A 185 3.42 -6.99 -8.45
N THR A 186 3.17 -7.73 -7.37
CA THR A 186 2.11 -7.42 -6.39
C THR A 186 2.70 -6.66 -5.20
N PRO A 187 1.92 -5.77 -4.54
CA PRO A 187 2.38 -5.14 -3.31
C PRO A 187 2.74 -6.19 -2.25
N PHE A 188 3.69 -5.85 -1.38
CA PHE A 188 4.07 -6.75 -0.29
C PHE A 188 2.94 -6.82 0.74
N TYR A 189 2.50 -8.04 1.04
CA TYR A 189 1.50 -8.33 2.08
C TYR A 189 1.96 -9.56 2.85
N LEU A 190 1.79 -9.53 4.17
CA LEU A 190 2.19 -10.64 5.05
C LEU A 190 1.31 -11.89 4.86
N ARG A 191 0.04 -11.70 4.50
CA ARG A 191 -0.94 -12.78 4.40
C ARG A 191 -1.59 -12.81 3.02
N ARG A 192 -1.72 -14.00 2.43
CA ARG A 192 -2.41 -14.20 1.13
C ARG A 192 -3.87 -14.62 1.37
N ASP A 193 -4.76 -14.22 0.47
CA ASP A 193 -6.12 -14.74 0.48
C ASP A 193 -6.13 -16.20 -0.02
N LYS A 194 -6.82 -17.08 0.72
CA LYS A 194 -6.84 -18.51 0.42
C LYS A 194 -7.80 -18.76 -0.74
N LYS A 195 -7.34 -19.50 -1.76
CA LYS A 195 -8.21 -19.98 -2.84
C LYS A 195 -9.31 -20.87 -2.22
N PRO A 196 -10.61 -20.64 -2.50
CA PRO A 196 -11.66 -21.50 -1.99
C PRO A 196 -11.49 -22.95 -2.49
N ASN A 197 -11.88 -23.92 -1.67
CA ASN A 197 -11.72 -25.34 -2.00
C ASN A 197 -12.65 -25.76 -3.15
N ASP A 198 -13.81 -25.13 -3.22
CA ASP A 198 -14.90 -25.28 -4.18
C ASP A 198 -14.83 -24.27 -5.33
N PHE A 199 -13.63 -23.72 -5.60
CA PHE A 199 -13.43 -22.63 -6.56
C PHE A 199 -13.99 -22.91 -7.95
N GLU A 200 -13.67 -24.06 -8.56
CA GLU A 200 -14.12 -24.37 -9.93
C GLU A 200 -15.64 -24.53 -9.99
N GLN A 201 -16.25 -25.09 -8.94
CA GLN A 201 -17.69 -25.22 -8.84
C GLN A 201 -18.36 -23.85 -8.75
N GLN A 202 -17.85 -22.97 -7.87
CA GLN A 202 -18.35 -21.60 -7.75
C GLN A 202 -18.22 -20.81 -9.06
N VAL A 203 -17.12 -21.00 -9.80
CA VAL A 203 -16.92 -20.35 -11.12
C VAL A 203 -18.01 -20.81 -12.10
N ASN A 204 -18.27 -22.10 -12.19
CA ASN A 204 -19.29 -22.66 -13.09
C ASN A 204 -20.70 -22.20 -12.71
N ASP A 205 -21.02 -22.15 -11.42
CA ASP A 205 -22.32 -21.68 -10.93
C ASP A 205 -22.56 -20.21 -11.27
N VAL A 206 -21.53 -19.36 -11.09
CA VAL A 206 -21.58 -17.95 -11.46
C VAL A 206 -21.78 -17.78 -12.96
N LEU A 207 -21.07 -18.55 -13.79
CA LEU A 207 -21.22 -18.51 -15.24
C LEU A 207 -22.63 -18.94 -15.67
N ALA A 208 -23.16 -20.03 -15.12
CA ALA A 208 -24.51 -20.49 -15.41
C ALA A 208 -25.58 -19.48 -14.99
N ALA A 209 -25.35 -18.73 -13.91
CA ALA A 209 -26.24 -17.65 -13.50
C ALA A 209 -26.14 -16.43 -14.44
N LEU A 210 -24.94 -16.09 -14.89
CA LEU A 210 -24.72 -15.01 -15.87
C LEU A 210 -25.33 -15.34 -17.23
N ASP A 211 -25.28 -16.59 -17.67
CA ASP A 211 -25.85 -17.06 -18.94
C ASP A 211 -27.39 -17.01 -18.94
N LYS A 212 -28.02 -16.98 -17.77
CA LYS A 212 -29.47 -16.76 -17.65
C LYS A 212 -29.86 -15.28 -17.73
N LEU A 213 -28.90 -14.36 -17.54
CA LEU A 213 -29.10 -12.91 -17.50
C LEU A 213 -28.65 -12.24 -18.81
N ASP A 214 -28.91 -12.87 -19.95
CA ASP A 214 -28.41 -12.53 -21.32
C ASP A 214 -28.42 -11.03 -21.73
N SER A 215 -29.08 -10.13 -20.99
CA SER A 215 -29.13 -8.70 -21.28
C SER A 215 -28.12 -7.86 -20.45
N PRO A 216 -27.18 -7.13 -21.11
CA PRO A 216 -26.28 -6.16 -20.47
C PRO A 216 -27.00 -5.07 -19.65
N ARG A 217 -28.27 -4.80 -19.96
CA ARG A 217 -29.10 -3.84 -19.20
C ARG A 217 -29.43 -4.33 -17.80
N GLU A 218 -29.64 -5.64 -17.62
CA GLU A 218 -29.97 -6.22 -16.32
C GLU A 218 -28.76 -6.24 -15.39
N LEU A 219 -27.56 -6.45 -15.93
CA LEU A 219 -26.29 -6.37 -15.19
C LEU A 219 -26.04 -4.97 -14.61
N ASN A 220 -26.44 -3.92 -15.32
CA ASN A 220 -26.30 -2.54 -14.86
C ASN A 220 -27.29 -2.18 -13.74
N MET A 221 -28.43 -2.86 -13.66
CA MET A 221 -29.43 -2.69 -12.59
C MET A 221 -29.11 -3.47 -11.31
N LEU A 222 -28.13 -4.38 -11.34
CA LEU A 222 -27.68 -5.10 -10.14
C LEU A 222 -27.15 -4.09 -9.11
N THR A 223 -27.69 -4.16 -7.90
CA THR A 223 -27.37 -3.24 -6.81
C THR A 223 -25.90 -3.34 -6.42
N ASP A 224 -25.26 -2.18 -6.32
CA ASP A 224 -23.90 -2.08 -5.81
C ASP A 224 -23.96 -2.28 -4.30
N LYS A 225 -23.50 -3.43 -3.80
CA LYS A 225 -23.14 -3.49 -2.39
C LYS A 225 -21.91 -2.59 -2.25
N LYS A 226 -22.16 -1.30 -1.96
CA LYS A 226 -21.16 -0.33 -1.50
C LYS A 226 -20.26 -1.08 -0.53
N GLY A 227 -19.01 -1.25 -0.94
CA GLY A 227 -18.05 -2.03 -0.18
C GLY A 227 -17.96 -1.48 1.25
N VAL A 228 -18.23 -2.36 2.21
CA VAL A 228 -17.66 -2.26 3.56
C VAL A 228 -16.16 -2.47 3.45
#